data_AF-S2Z123-F1
#
_entry.id   AF-S2Z123-F1
#
_cell.length_a   1.000
_cell.length_b   1.000
_cell.length_c   1.000
_cell.angle_alpha   90.00
_cell.angle_beta   90.00
_cell.angle_gamma   90.00
#
_symmetry.space_group_name_H-M   'P 1'
#
loop_
_entity.id
_entity.type
_entity.pdbx_description
1 polymer ?
#
loop_
_entity_poly.entity_id
_entity_poly.type
_entity_poly.pdbx_seq_one_letter_code
_entity_poly.pdbx_strand_id
1 'polypeptide(L)'
;MHASVDRIGQPWGGRTPYDRHEPWPVRVDSFLAEGVDPRTVQRWVQATSLLHSDGDAMDIAVVDGRWSGADGEFGRDGEAAFRPASRT
;
A
#
# COMPACT_ATOMS: atom_id res chain seq x y z
N MET A 1 16.77 -17.95 -6.63
CA MET A 1 16.90 -17.05 -5.46
C MET A 1 17.43 -15.72 -5.97
N HIS A 2 16.58 -14.68 -6.04
CA HIS A 2 17.08 -13.33 -6.30
C HIS A 2 17.92 -12.91 -5.09
N ALA A 3 19.19 -12.54 -5.30
CA ALA A 3 20.01 -11.99 -4.24
C ALA A 3 19.33 -10.74 -3.70
N SER A 4 18.87 -10.77 -2.46
CA SER A 4 18.24 -9.62 -1.82
C SER A 4 19.27 -8.49 -1.71
N VAL A 5 18.93 -7.32 -2.26
CA VAL A 5 19.71 -6.08 -2.02
C VAL A 5 19.82 -5.88 -0.51
N ASP A 6 21.01 -5.51 -0.02
CA ASP A 6 21.19 -5.10 1.37
C ASP A 6 20.37 -3.83 1.63
N ARG A 7 19.15 -3.99 2.15
CA ARG A 7 18.22 -2.89 2.41
C ARG A 7 18.64 -2.04 3.62
N ILE A 8 19.64 -2.46 4.40
CA ILE A 8 20.17 -1.69 5.53
C ILE A 8 21.30 -0.78 5.03
N GLY A 9 22.30 -1.34 4.32
CA GLY A 9 23.42 -0.57 3.76
C GLY A 9 23.10 0.16 2.45
N GLN A 10 22.12 -0.31 1.69
CA GLN A 10 21.65 0.25 0.42
C GLN A 10 20.11 0.33 0.41
N PRO A 11 19.50 1.19 1.25
CA PRO A 11 18.04 1.24 1.41
C PRO A 11 17.29 1.49 0.09
N TRP A 12 17.93 2.22 -0.82
CA TRP A 12 17.37 2.59 -2.13
C TRP A 12 17.77 1.65 -3.26
N GLY A 13 18.72 0.73 -3.04
CA GLY A 13 19.30 -0.09 -4.10
C GLY A 13 19.98 0.71 -5.22
N GLY A 14 20.04 0.13 -6.41
CA GLY A 14 20.60 0.77 -7.60
C GLY A 14 19.71 1.90 -8.13
N ARG A 15 20.31 2.87 -8.83
CA ARG A 15 19.56 3.95 -9.49
C ARG A 15 18.74 3.37 -10.65
N THR A 16 17.48 3.77 -10.75
CA THR A 16 16.57 3.45 -11.88
C THR A 16 16.11 4.74 -12.56
N PRO A 17 17.00 5.42 -13.32
CA PRO A 17 16.62 6.63 -14.04
C PRO A 17 15.71 6.29 -15.23
N TYR A 18 14.73 7.14 -15.49
CA TYR A 18 13.91 7.11 -16.70
C TYR A 18 14.50 8.09 -17.72
N ASP A 19 14.43 7.72 -19.00
CA ASP A 19 14.92 8.54 -20.10
C ASP A 19 14.05 9.79 -20.31
N ARG A 20 14.62 10.77 -21.00
CA ARG A 20 13.84 11.94 -21.40
C ARG A 20 12.66 11.50 -22.27
N HIS A 21 11.45 11.91 -21.87
CA HIS A 21 10.17 11.57 -22.51
C HIS A 21 9.70 10.12 -22.29
N GLU A 22 10.42 9.33 -21.50
CA GLU A 22 9.90 8.03 -21.07
C GLU A 22 8.67 8.26 -20.16
N PRO A 23 7.55 7.54 -20.41
CA PRO A 23 6.38 7.65 -19.54
C PRO A 23 6.70 7.09 -18.16
N TRP A 24 6.17 7.74 -17.13
CA TRP A 24 6.20 7.19 -15.79
C TRP A 24 5.43 5.86 -15.74
N PRO A 25 5.86 4.90 -14.90
CA PRO A 25 5.07 3.72 -14.63
C PRO A 25 3.66 4.09 -14.18
N VAL A 26 2.69 3.25 -14.56
CA VAL A 26 1.33 3.38 -14.07
C VAL A 26 1.33 3.27 -12.55
N ARG A 27 0.67 4.20 -11.87
CA ARG A 27 0.46 4.15 -10.43
C ARG A 27 -0.40 2.92 -10.10
N VAL A 28 0.10 2.05 -9.24
CA VAL A 28 -0.60 0.86 -8.74
C VAL A 28 -0.85 1.05 -7.26
N ASP A 29 -2.12 1.23 -6.90
CA ASP A 29 -2.54 1.51 -5.52
C ASP A 29 -3.00 0.26 -4.77
N SER A 30 -3.04 -0.89 -5.43
CA SER A 30 -3.53 -2.13 -4.84
C SER A 30 -2.49 -3.23 -5.02
N PHE A 31 -2.18 -3.92 -3.92
CA PHE A 31 -1.29 -5.07 -3.91
C PHE A 31 -1.88 -6.16 -3.02
N LEU A 32 -1.96 -7.38 -3.56
CA LEU A 32 -2.28 -8.59 -2.81
C LEU A 32 -1.14 -9.60 -3.00
N ALA A 33 -0.89 -10.39 -1.97
CA ALA A 33 0.04 -11.49 -2.03
C ALA A 33 -0.36 -12.47 -3.15
N GLU A 34 0.63 -13.15 -3.72
CA GLU A 34 0.39 -14.10 -4.80
C GLU A 34 -0.65 -15.16 -4.41
N GLY A 35 -1.62 -15.40 -5.29
CA GLY A 35 -2.70 -16.36 -5.08
C GLY A 35 -3.88 -15.84 -4.25
N VAL A 36 -3.82 -14.63 -3.70
CA VAL A 36 -4.95 -14.02 -2.99
C VAL A 36 -5.89 -13.35 -3.99
N ASP A 37 -7.09 -13.90 -4.13
CA ASP A 37 -8.16 -13.25 -4.87
C ASP A 37 -8.79 -12.15 -3.99
N PRO A 38 -8.97 -10.91 -4.48
CA PRO A 38 -9.64 -9.84 -3.73
C PRO A 38 -10.99 -10.26 -3.11
N ARG A 39 -11.73 -11.15 -3.77
CA ARG A 39 -13.04 -11.65 -3.30
C ARG A 39 -12.93 -12.64 -2.14
N THR A 40 -11.73 -13.17 -1.89
CA THR A 40 -11.45 -14.10 -0.79
C THR A 40 -10.89 -13.39 0.45
N VAL A 41 -10.67 -12.07 0.36
CA VAL A 41 -10.27 -11.27 1.52
C VAL A 41 -11.39 -11.33 2.56
N GLN A 42 -11.04 -11.79 3.76
CA GLN A 42 -12.00 -12.00 4.85
C GLN A 42 -12.36 -10.67 5.52
N ARG A 43 -11.41 -9.72 5.55
CA ARG A 43 -11.59 -8.41 6.15
C ARG A 43 -10.63 -7.39 5.53
N TRP A 44 -11.17 -6.20 5.26
CA TRP A 44 -10.39 -4.99 5.03
C TRP A 44 -10.30 -4.19 6.33
N VAL A 45 -9.10 -3.75 6.68
CA VAL A 45 -8.85 -2.96 7.90
C VAL A 45 -8.32 -1.59 7.51
N GLN A 46 -9.10 -0.55 7.78
CA GLN A 46 -8.66 0.82 7.59
C GLN A 46 -7.41 1.12 8.43
N ALA A 47 -6.41 1.69 7.77
CA ALA A 47 -5.13 2.02 8.37
C ALA A 47 -4.58 3.33 7.80
N THR A 48 -3.57 3.86 8.48
CA THR A 48 -2.80 5.01 8.02
C THR A 48 -1.31 4.77 8.23
N SER A 49 -0.48 5.20 7.29
CA SER A 49 0.97 5.10 7.42
C SER A 49 1.51 6.06 8.47
N LEU A 50 2.38 5.59 9.37
CA LEU A 50 3.00 6.45 10.41
C LEU A 50 4.24 7.23 9.94
N LEU A 51 4.77 6.91 8.75
CA LEU A 51 6.11 7.33 8.33
C LEU A 51 6.13 8.64 7.51
N HIS A 52 4.98 9.30 7.32
CA HIS A 52 4.91 10.61 6.68
C HIS A 52 3.98 11.57 7.45
N SER A 53 4.15 12.87 7.21
CA SER A 53 3.58 13.96 8.01
C SER A 53 2.05 14.05 8.00
N ASP A 54 1.37 13.51 6.98
CA ASP A 54 -0.08 13.65 6.82
C ASP A 54 -0.83 12.30 6.83
N GLY A 55 -0.11 11.18 6.85
CA GLY A 55 -0.66 9.82 6.85
C GLY A 55 -1.32 9.40 5.53
N ASP A 56 -0.91 8.28 4.95
CA ASP A 56 -1.57 7.72 3.77
C ASP A 56 -2.71 6.81 4.20
N ALA A 57 -3.95 7.19 3.88
CA ALA A 57 -5.11 6.33 4.11
C ALA A 57 -5.05 5.10 3.19
N MET A 58 -5.26 3.92 3.76
CA MET A 58 -5.28 2.65 3.03
C MET A 58 -6.12 1.60 3.75
N ASP A 59 -6.58 0.60 3.01
CA ASP A 59 -7.22 -0.59 3.53
C ASP A 59 -6.25 -1.78 3.50
N ILE A 60 -6.10 -2.46 4.63
CA ILE A 60 -5.22 -3.62 4.81
C ILE A 60 -6.04 -4.90 4.61
N ALA A 61 -5.65 -5.73 3.64
CA ALA A 61 -6.27 -7.03 3.41
C ALA A 61 -5.81 -8.06 4.45
N VAL A 62 -6.77 -8.74 5.09
CA VAL A 62 -6.51 -9.81 6.05
C VAL A 62 -7.13 -11.12 5.56
N VAL A 63 -6.32 -12.18 5.51
CA VAL A 63 -6.72 -13.55 5.21
C VAL A 63 -6.10 -14.46 6.27
N ASP A 64 -6.93 -15.29 6.91
CA ASP A 64 -6.55 -16.22 7.99
C ASP A 64 -5.76 -15.54 9.12
N GLY A 65 -6.18 -14.32 9.46
CA GLY A 65 -5.54 -13.50 10.49
C GLY A 65 -4.17 -12.92 10.11
N ARG A 66 -3.76 -13.00 8.84
CA ARG A 66 -2.49 -12.47 8.33
C ARG A 66 -2.68 -11.34 7.34
N TRP A 67 -1.77 -10.37 7.41
CA TRP A 67 -1.65 -9.34 6.39
C TRP A 67 -1.33 -9.96 5.03
N SER A 68 -2.17 -9.69 4.05
CA SER A 68 -2.11 -10.28 2.72
C SER A 68 -2.04 -9.23 1.60
N GLY A 69 -1.98 -7.95 1.95
CA GLY A 69 -1.93 -6.87 0.98
C GLY A 69 -2.51 -5.56 1.48
N ALA A 70 -2.45 -4.53 0.64
CA ALA A 70 -2.98 -3.22 0.92
C ALA A 70 -3.63 -2.63 -0.33
N ASP A 71 -4.60 -1.76 -0.12
CA ASP A 71 -5.29 -1.03 -1.17
C ASP A 71 -5.38 0.45 -0.79
N GLY A 72 -5.00 1.33 -1.71
CA GLY A 72 -5.11 2.78 -1.56
C GLY A 72 -6.52 3.31 -1.80
N GLU A 73 -7.44 2.49 -2.31
CA GLU A 73 -8.85 2.84 -2.40
C GLU A 73 -9.51 2.71 -1.02
N PHE A 74 -9.54 3.83 -0.29
CA PHE A 74 -10.13 3.92 1.04
C PHE A 74 -11.67 3.84 0.99
N GLY A 75 -12.27 3.02 1.86
CA GLY A 75 -13.70 3.09 2.18
C GLY A 75 -14.61 2.14 1.39
N ARG A 76 -14.11 0.99 0.97
CA ARG A 76 -14.87 -0.01 0.19
C ARG A 76 -16.08 -0.62 0.92
N ASP A 77 -16.10 -0.59 2.24
CA ASP A 77 -17.16 -1.19 3.05
C ASP A 77 -18.33 -0.23 3.38
N GLY A 78 -18.34 0.99 2.82
CA GLY A 78 -19.44 1.95 2.97
C GLY A 78 -19.61 2.56 4.37
N GLU A 79 -18.82 2.13 5.34
CA GLU A 79 -18.79 2.68 6.70
C GLU A 79 -17.57 3.60 6.86
N ALA A 80 -17.86 4.88 7.14
CA ALA A 80 -16.92 5.94 7.50
C ALA A 80 -15.95 6.41 6.39
N ALA A 81 -16.41 7.41 5.64
CA ALA A 81 -15.51 8.48 5.21
C ALA A 81 -14.84 9.07 6.47
N PHE A 82 -13.50 9.11 6.48
CA PHE A 82 -12.73 9.79 7.51
C PHE A 82 -13.29 11.21 7.69
N ARG A 83 -13.95 11.48 8.83
CA ARG A 83 -14.38 12.83 9.18
C ARG A 83 -13.16 13.51 9.79
N PRO A 84 -12.53 14.50 9.13
CA PRO A 84 -11.42 15.21 9.75
C PRO A 84 -11.91 15.79 11.08
N ALA A 85 -11.16 15.54 12.14
CA ALA A 85 -11.42 16.18 13.43
C ALA A 85 -11.41 17.69 13.19
N SER A 86 -12.51 18.37 13.52
CA SER A 86 -12.61 19.83 13.43
C SER A 86 -11.42 20.44 14.15
N ARG A 87 -10.56 21.14 13.39
CA ARG A 87 -9.49 21.97 13.95
C ARG A 87 -10.16 22.98 14.91
N THR A 88 -9.88 22.86 16.19
CA THR A 88 -10.21 23.88 17.20
C THR A 88 -9.10 24.93 17.21
#